data_AF-K9QV16-F1
#
_entry.id   AF-K9QV16-F1
#
_cell.length_a   1.000
_cell.length_b   1.000
_cell.length_c   1.000
_cell.angle_alpha   90.00
_cell.angle_beta   90.00
_cell.angle_gamma   90.00
#
_symmetry.space_group_name_H-M   'P 1'
#
loop_
_entity.id
_entity.type
_entity.pdbx_description
1 polymer ?
#
loop_
_entity_poly.entity_id
_entity_poly.type
_entity_poly.pdbx_seq_one_letter_code
_entity_poly.pdbx_strand_id
1 'polypeptide(L)'
;MLITNVIKEGPLFEKGIISKLSGNALNKTMNWGIGRIRGRTPVVTGRLKAGWYNSTSNKSLNFEISNPVFYAPFVERRRGMISKTLPEIESKLLEETLKETNKLK
;
A
#
# COMPACT_ATOMS: atom_id res chain seq x y z
N MET A 1 22.64 21.17 3.42
CA MET A 1 21.76 20.01 3.21
C MET A 1 22.67 18.80 3.09
N LEU A 2 22.75 17.95 4.12
CA LEU A 2 23.65 16.78 4.12
C LEU A 2 23.01 15.68 3.27
N ILE A 3 23.56 15.43 2.09
CA ILE A 3 23.18 14.29 1.25
C ILE A 3 23.95 13.08 1.80
N THR A 4 23.30 12.29 2.63
CA THR A 4 23.85 11.01 3.10
C THR A 4 23.68 9.96 2.00
N ASN A 5 24.77 9.61 1.32
CA ASN A 5 24.81 8.47 0.42
C ASN A 5 24.79 7.18 1.25
N VAL A 6 23.62 6.54 1.34
CA VAL A 6 23.49 5.21 1.94
C VAL A 6 23.93 4.18 0.90
N ILE A 7 25.13 3.62 1.10
CA ILE A 7 25.66 2.53 0.28
C ILE A 7 25.01 1.22 0.75
N LYS A 8 24.29 0.54 -0.16
CA LYS A 8 23.52 -0.69 0.10
C LYS A 8 24.31 -1.90 -0.42
N GLU A 9 25.32 -2.34 0.32
CA GLU A 9 26.17 -3.48 -0.06
C GLU A 9 25.95 -4.68 0.87
N GLY A 10 26.17 -5.89 0.33
CA GLY A 10 26.10 -7.15 1.07
C GLY A 10 25.03 -8.13 0.55
N PRO A 11 25.05 -9.40 1.04
CA PRO A 11 24.28 -10.51 0.49
C PRO A 11 22.75 -10.29 0.49
N LEU A 12 22.27 -9.47 1.42
CA LEU A 12 20.86 -9.09 1.56
C LEU A 12 20.38 -8.14 0.44
N PHE A 13 21.29 -7.30 -0.08
CA PHE A 13 21.02 -6.32 -1.13
C PHE A 13 21.34 -6.88 -2.52
N GLU A 14 22.37 -7.71 -2.65
CA GLU A 14 22.80 -8.31 -3.92
C GLU A 14 21.84 -9.37 -4.47
N LYS A 15 21.21 -10.16 -3.59
CA LYS A 15 20.30 -11.24 -4.00
C LYS A 15 18.85 -10.80 -4.26
N GLY A 16 18.56 -9.49 -4.19
CA GLY A 16 17.20 -8.98 -4.33
C GLY A 16 16.21 -9.46 -3.24
N ILE A 17 16.72 -10.03 -2.14
CA ILE A 17 15.91 -10.56 -1.04
C ILE A 17 15.07 -9.43 -0.41
N ILE A 18 15.69 -8.26 -0.17
CA ILE A 18 14.99 -7.09 0.35
C ILE A 18 13.89 -6.62 -0.60
N SER A 19 14.15 -6.60 -1.91
CA SER A 19 13.14 -6.22 -2.91
C SER A 19 11.95 -7.20 -2.89
N LYS A 20 12.22 -8.51 -2.76
CA LYS A 20 11.19 -9.54 -2.68
C LYS A 20 10.36 -9.44 -1.38
N LEU A 21 11.00 -9.23 -0.24
CA LEU A 21 10.31 -9.07 1.05
C LEU A 21 9.44 -7.82 1.07
N SER A 22 9.99 -6.68 0.65
CA SER A 22 9.27 -5.42 0.57
C SER A 22 8.13 -5.50 -0.44
N GLY A 23 8.34 -6.14 -1.60
CA GLY A 23 7.29 -6.37 -2.60
C GLY A 23 6.15 -7.25 -2.07
N ASN A 24 6.47 -8.32 -1.33
CA ASN A 24 5.47 -9.20 -0.71
C ASN A 24 4.67 -8.48 0.38
N ALA A 25 5.36 -7.77 1.28
CA ALA A 25 4.73 -7.01 2.35
C ALA A 25 3.83 -5.90 1.80
N LEU A 26 4.29 -5.20 0.75
CA LEU A 26 3.46 -4.25 0.00
C LEU A 26 2.23 -4.96 -0.57
N ASN A 27 2.38 -5.96 -1.44
CA ASN A 27 1.25 -6.62 -2.09
C ASN A 27 0.16 -7.14 -1.12
N LYS A 28 0.56 -7.64 0.05
CA LYS A 28 -0.40 -8.05 1.09
C LYS A 28 -1.14 -6.87 1.70
N THR A 29 -0.38 -5.86 2.13
CA THR A 29 -0.92 -4.64 2.72
C THR A 29 -1.88 -3.93 1.76
N MET A 30 -1.56 -3.97 0.48
CA MET A 30 -2.30 -3.39 -0.63
C MET A 30 -3.68 -4.00 -0.82
N ASN A 31 -3.72 -5.34 -0.90
CA ASN A 31 -4.98 -6.07 -1.01
C ASN A 31 -5.86 -5.84 0.21
N TRP A 32 -5.24 -5.79 1.39
CA TRP A 32 -5.92 -5.45 2.62
C TRP A 32 -6.47 -4.01 2.61
N GLY A 33 -5.67 -3.04 2.18
CA GLY A 33 -6.03 -1.62 2.10
C GLY A 33 -7.23 -1.37 1.19
N ILE A 34 -7.27 -2.00 0.00
CA ILE A 34 -8.44 -1.95 -0.88
C ILE A 34 -9.69 -2.45 -0.15
N GLY A 35 -9.59 -3.57 0.57
CA GLY A 35 -10.69 -4.13 1.33
C GLY A 35 -11.26 -3.13 2.35
N ARG A 36 -10.38 -2.41 3.05
CA ARG A 36 -10.76 -1.39 4.04
C ARG A 36 -11.41 -0.17 3.40
N ILE A 37 -10.88 0.32 2.28
CA ILE A 37 -11.48 1.43 1.53
C ILE A 37 -12.87 1.06 1.01
N ARG A 38 -13.01 -0.15 0.45
CA ARG A 38 -14.32 -0.68 0.04
C ARG A 38 -15.28 -0.83 1.22
N GLY A 39 -14.78 -1.18 2.41
CA GLY A 39 -15.56 -1.24 3.65
C GLY A 39 -16.03 0.13 4.15
N ARG A 40 -15.22 1.18 3.97
CA ARG A 40 -15.58 2.58 4.30
C ARG A 40 -16.40 3.28 3.23
N THR A 41 -16.47 2.71 2.04
CA THR A 41 -17.26 3.27 0.94
C THR A 41 -18.74 3.27 1.36
N PRO A 42 -19.44 4.42 1.27
CA PRO A 42 -20.79 4.59 1.85
C PRO A 42 -21.88 3.77 1.15
N VAL A 43 -21.57 3.08 0.05
CA VAL A 43 -22.50 2.21 -0.66
C VAL A 43 -22.11 0.76 -0.46
N VAL A 44 -23.09 -0.11 -0.25
CA VAL A 44 -22.86 -1.56 -0.06
C VAL A 44 -22.46 -2.23 -1.38
N THR A 45 -23.08 -1.80 -2.49
CA THR A 45 -22.82 -2.24 -3.87
C THR A 45 -22.82 -1.03 -4.81
N GLY A 46 -22.31 -1.20 -6.03
CA GLY A 46 -22.37 -0.18 -7.09
C GLY A 46 -21.01 0.32 -7.58
N ARG A 47 -21.05 1.22 -8.57
CA ARG A 47 -19.87 1.69 -9.32
C ARG A 47 -18.79 2.26 -8.42
N LEU A 48 -19.16 3.08 -7.43
CA LEU A 48 -18.19 3.69 -6.50
C LEU A 48 -17.37 2.63 -5.76
N LYS A 49 -18.01 1.58 -5.23
CA LYS A 49 -17.32 0.53 -4.49
C LYS A 49 -16.49 -0.38 -5.40
N ALA A 50 -17.01 -0.70 -6.58
CA ALA A 50 -16.32 -1.53 -7.57
C ALA A 50 -15.14 -0.81 -8.22
N GLY A 51 -15.19 0.52 -8.34
CA GLY A 51 -14.18 1.34 -9.01
C GLY A 51 -12.86 1.48 -8.26
N TRP A 52 -12.76 1.05 -7.00
CA TRP A 52 -11.49 1.07 -6.28
C TRP A 52 -10.51 0.05 -6.83
N TYR A 53 -9.36 0.53 -7.29
CA TYR A 53 -8.23 -0.28 -7.72
C TYR A 53 -6.92 0.24 -7.11
N ASN A 54 -5.90 -0.59 -7.20
CA ASN A 54 -4.55 -0.28 -6.75
C ASN A 54 -3.54 -0.56 -7.86
N SER A 55 -2.45 0.19 -7.84
CA SER A 55 -1.27 -0.11 -8.63
C SER A 55 -0.05 -0.16 -7.70
N THR A 56 0.85 -1.10 -7.98
CA THR A 56 2.12 -1.25 -7.28
C THR A 56 3.22 -1.36 -8.32
N SER A 57 4.24 -0.52 -8.19
CA SER A 57 5.47 -0.67 -8.97
C SER A 57 6.55 -1.29 -8.10
N ASN A 58 6.99 -2.49 -8.47
CA ASN A 58 8.12 -3.17 -7.81
C ASN A 58 9.43 -2.35 -7.90
N LYS A 59 9.53 -1.41 -8.85
CA LYS A 59 10.73 -0.59 -9.06
C LYS A 59 10.84 0.59 -8.09
N SER A 60 9.72 1.17 -7.66
CA SER A 60 9.73 2.40 -6.86
C SER A 60 9.17 2.24 -5.45
N LEU A 61 8.71 1.05 -5.03
CA LEU A 61 8.00 0.86 -3.76
C LEU A 61 6.86 1.89 -3.58
N ASN A 62 6.31 2.37 -4.69
CA ASN A 62 5.22 3.34 -4.68
C ASN A 62 3.90 2.61 -4.72
N PHE A 63 2.97 3.15 -3.94
CA PHE A 63 1.60 2.71 -3.84
C PHE A 63 0.69 3.80 -4.39
N GLU A 64 -0.19 3.43 -5.31
CA GLU A 64 -1.30 4.27 -5.75
C GLU A 64 -2.65 3.58 -5.49
N ILE A 65 -3.61 4.37 -4.97
CA ILE A 65 -5.03 4.02 -4.92
C ILE A 65 -5.78 5.05 -5.72
N SER A 66 -6.63 4.59 -6.62
CA SER A 66 -7.47 5.46 -7.40
C SER A 66 -8.84 4.83 -7.67
N ASN A 67 -9.77 5.68 -8.08
CA ASN A 67 -11.13 5.30 -8.43
C ASN A 67 -11.54 6.10 -9.66
N PRO A 68 -11.85 5.46 -10.80
CA PRO A 68 -12.11 6.15 -12.05
C PRO A 68 -13.54 6.71 -12.11
N VAL A 69 -14.36 6.45 -11.09
CA VAL A 69 -15.74 6.94 -11.03
C VAL A 69 -15.73 8.46 -10.86
N PHE A 70 -16.38 9.17 -11.78
CA PHE A 70 -16.41 10.64 -11.84
C PHE A 70 -16.63 11.34 -10.49
N TYR A 71 -17.61 10.86 -9.71
CA TYR A 71 -17.95 11.49 -8.44
C TYR A 71 -17.15 10.98 -7.23
N ALA A 72 -16.22 10.03 -7.42
CA ALA A 72 -15.44 9.44 -6.33
C ALA A 72 -14.61 10.47 -5.55
N PRO A 73 -13.92 11.44 -6.17
CA PRO A 73 -13.16 12.46 -5.43
C PRO A 73 -14.04 13.31 -4.50
N PHE A 74 -15.27 13.61 -4.91
CA PHE A 74 -16.21 14.39 -4.10
C PHE A 74 -16.70 13.61 -2.88
N VAL A 75 -16.97 12.31 -3.05
CA VAL A 75 -17.36 11.43 -1.96
C VAL A 75 -16.17 11.16 -1.03
N GLU A 76 -14.97 11.00 -1.58
CA GLU A 76 -13.73 10.80 -0.83
C GLU A 76 -13.49 11.95 0.14
N ARG A 77 -13.54 13.19 -0.36
CA ARG A 77 -13.33 14.37 0.48
C ARG A 77 -14.33 14.46 1.64
N ARG A 78 -15.56 13.98 1.47
CA ARG A 78 -16.61 14.04 2.51
C ARG A 78 -16.55 12.87 3.49
N ARG A 79 -16.24 11.66 3.02
CA ARG A 79 -16.29 10.44 3.85
C ARG A 79 -14.92 10.07 4.43
N GLY A 80 -13.84 10.48 3.77
CA GLY A 80 -12.46 10.12 4.07
C GLY A 80 -12.25 8.62 3.93
N MET A 81 -12.46 8.06 2.73
CA MET A 81 -12.29 6.62 2.50
C MET A 81 -10.80 6.29 2.40
N ILE A 82 -10.00 7.08 1.67
CA ILE A 82 -8.55 6.96 1.59
C ILE A 82 -7.91 7.57 2.82
N SER A 83 -8.23 8.83 3.14
CA SER A 83 -7.50 9.58 4.18
C SER A 83 -7.55 8.93 5.57
N LYS A 84 -8.68 8.29 5.92
CA LYS A 84 -8.81 7.55 7.18
C LYS A 84 -8.24 6.13 7.12
N THR A 85 -8.06 5.58 5.93
CA THR A 85 -7.47 4.23 5.76
C THR A 85 -5.95 4.29 5.68
N LEU A 86 -5.38 5.42 5.25
CA LEU A 86 -3.95 5.58 5.06
C LEU A 86 -3.13 5.27 6.33
N PRO A 87 -3.46 5.78 7.53
CA PRO A 87 -2.71 5.43 8.74
C PRO A 87 -2.78 3.93 9.10
N GLU A 88 -3.91 3.28 8.78
CA GLU A 88 -4.05 1.85 9.01
C GLU A 88 -3.23 1.02 8.00
N ILE A 89 -3.15 1.48 6.75
CA ILE A 89 -2.31 0.88 5.71
C ILE A 89 -0.83 0.99 6.11
N GLU A 90 -0.40 2.15 6.61
CA GLU A 90 0.99 2.35 7.08
C GLU A 90 1.31 1.40 8.24
N SER A 91 0.42 1.32 9.23
CA SER A 91 0.59 0.40 10.36
C SER A 91 0.62 -1.06 9.90
N LYS A 92 -0.23 -1.43 8.93
CA LYS A 92 -0.28 -2.77 8.37
C LYS A 92 0.97 -3.11 7.57
N LEU A 93 1.55 -2.15 6.85
CA LEU A 93 2.80 -2.32 6.13
C LEU A 93 3.94 -2.66 7.09
N LEU A 94 4.04 -1.93 8.20
CA LEU A 94 5.03 -2.22 9.24
C LEU A 94 4.84 -3.63 9.82
N GLU A 95 3.61 -4.03 10.11
CA GLU A 95 3.31 -5.38 10.61
C GLU A 95 3.73 -6.47 9.60
N GLU A 96 3.40 -6.31 8.32
CA GLU A 96 3.73 -7.31 7.30
C GLU A 96 5.23 -7.33 6.99
N THR A 97 5.92 -6.19 7.01
CA THR A 97 7.39 -6.17 6.85
C THR A 97 8.10 -6.87 8.02
N LEU A 98 7.63 -6.70 9.26
CA LEU A 98 8.14 -7.44 10.42
C LEU A 98 7.89 -8.94 10.31
N LYS A 99 6.71 -9.35 9.81
CA LYS A 99 6.43 -10.78 9.57
C LYS A 99 7.34 -11.38 8.51
N GLU A 100 7.53 -10.69 7.39
CA GLU A 100 8.38 -11.19 6.30
C GLU A 100 9.85 -11.24 6.72
N THR A 101 10.34 -10.27 7.50
CA THR A 101 11.71 -10.28 8.03
C THR A 101 11.93 -11.40 9.06
N ASN A 102 10.95 -11.70 9.91
CA ASN A 102 11.07 -12.80 10.88
C ASN A 102 11.14 -14.19 10.22
N LYS A 103 10.66 -14.37 8.99
CA LYS A 103 10.80 -15.64 8.25
C LYS A 103 12.23 -15.93 7.77
N LEU A 104 13.12 -14.95 7.87
CA LEU A 104 14.53 -15.11 7.52
C LEU A 104 15.40 -15.60 8.68
N LYS A 105 14.85 -15.64 9.90
CA LYS A 105 15.50 -16.21 11.08
C LYS A 105 15.23 -17.71 11.13
#